data_AF-A0A2T5PCX4-F1
#
_entry.id   AF-A0A2T5PCX4-F1
#
_cell.length_a   1.000
_cell.length_b   1.000
_cell.length_c   1.000
_cell.angle_alpha   90.00
_cell.angle_beta   90.00
_cell.angle_gamma   90.00
#
_symmetry.space_group_name_H-M   'P 1'
#
loop_
_entity.id
_entity.type
_entity.pdbx_description
1 polymer ?
#
loop_
_entity_poly.entity_id
_entity_poly.type
_entity_poly.pdbx_seq_one_letter_code
_entity_poly.pdbx_strand_id
1 'polypeptide(L)'
;MHTKNGAHAPMGSACLEKAETLYFVTHPKAPRPLFGPFLSQADAELGLIAIRSAGAVVEARPHDCMDDLTRIRAEAHGRTVRAFMDRQGVRHD
;
A
#
# COMPACT_ATOMS: atom_id res chain seq x y z
N MET A 1 -24.23 -22.22 30.74
CA MET A 1 -23.06 -21.88 29.92
C MET A 1 -23.18 -22.60 28.59
N HIS A 2 -23.33 -21.85 27.49
CA HIS A 2 -22.94 -22.26 26.13
C HIS A 2 -23.17 -21.06 25.21
N THR A 3 -22.25 -20.09 25.23
CA THR A 3 -22.17 -19.06 24.19
C THR A 3 -21.39 -19.66 23.03
N LYS A 4 -22.10 -20.12 22.00
CA LYS A 4 -21.47 -20.48 20.71
C LYS A 4 -21.12 -19.18 20.00
N ASN A 5 -19.91 -18.70 20.26
CA ASN A 5 -19.28 -17.62 19.54
C ASN A 5 -18.82 -18.20 18.20
N GLY A 6 -19.76 -18.39 17.28
CA GLY A 6 -19.47 -18.78 15.91
C GLY A 6 -18.83 -17.62 15.17
N ALA A 7 -17.59 -17.30 15.49
CA ALA A 7 -16.76 -16.51 14.61
C ALA A 7 -16.61 -17.33 13.33
N HIS A 8 -17.25 -16.88 12.25
CA HIS A 8 -16.90 -17.32 10.91
C HIS A 8 -15.43 -16.96 10.71
N ALA A 9 -14.52 -17.91 10.92
CA ALA A 9 -13.19 -17.82 10.37
C ALA A 9 -13.39 -17.70 8.86
N PRO A 10 -12.85 -16.68 8.17
CA PRO A 10 -12.86 -16.67 6.72
C PRO A 10 -12.11 -17.94 6.31
N MET A 11 -12.84 -18.90 5.74
CA MET A 11 -12.25 -20.04 5.06
C MET A 11 -11.22 -19.47 4.09
N GLY A 12 -9.99 -19.98 4.18
CA GLY A 12 -8.83 -19.44 3.50
C GLY A 12 -9.19 -18.91 2.12
N SER A 13 -8.95 -17.62 1.90
CA SER A 13 -9.10 -17.02 0.58
C SER A 13 -8.09 -17.72 -0.32
N ALA A 14 -8.55 -18.74 -1.03
CA ALA A 14 -7.93 -19.15 -2.26
C ALA A 14 -7.90 -17.88 -3.11
N CYS A 15 -6.73 -17.27 -3.19
CA CYS A 15 -6.34 -16.21 -4.11
C CYS A 15 -7.24 -16.17 -5.34
N LEU A 16 -8.29 -15.35 -5.26
CA LEU A 16 -9.39 -15.36 -6.24
C LEU A 16 -9.24 -14.21 -7.23
N GLU A 17 -8.38 -13.24 -6.93
CA GLU A 17 -8.10 -12.10 -7.80
C GLU A 17 -6.86 -12.35 -8.66
N LYS A 18 -6.91 -11.82 -9.89
CA LYS A 18 -5.85 -11.92 -10.90
C LYS A 18 -4.55 -11.32 -10.35
N ALA A 19 -3.43 -11.65 -11.00
CA ALA A 19 -2.15 -11.01 -10.70
C ALA A 19 -2.32 -9.48 -10.73
N GLU A 20 -2.09 -8.83 -9.59
CA GLU A 20 -2.14 -7.38 -9.45
C GLU A 20 -0.74 -6.84 -9.26
N THR A 21 -0.48 -5.67 -9.85
CA THR A 21 0.80 -5.00 -9.70
C THR A 21 0.74 -4.09 -8.49
N LEU A 22 1.60 -4.35 -7.51
CA LEU A 22 1.81 -3.45 -6.38
C LEU A 22 2.99 -2.53 -6.66
N TYR A 23 2.86 -1.28 -6.25
CA TYR A 23 3.90 -0.27 -6.40
C TYR A 23 4.52 0.02 -5.04
N PHE A 24 5.84 0.22 -5.05
CA PHE A 24 6.64 0.47 -3.85
C PHE A 24 7.57 1.64 -4.11
N VAL A 25 7.85 2.42 -3.07
CA VAL A 25 8.97 3.35 -3.10
C VAL A 25 10.18 2.63 -2.55
N THR A 26 11.19 2.41 -3.38
CA THR A 26 12.42 1.71 -3.01
C THR A 26 13.61 2.65 -3.10
N HIS A 27 14.71 2.26 -2.48
CA HIS A 27 15.97 3.00 -2.56
C HIS A 27 17.10 1.99 -2.62
N PRO A 28 18.11 2.16 -3.50
CA PRO A 28 19.15 1.15 -3.73
C PRO A 28 19.99 0.82 -2.49
N LYS A 29 20.06 1.74 -1.54
CA LYS A 29 20.75 1.55 -0.24
C LYS A 29 19.86 1.00 0.87
N ALA A 30 18.58 0.76 0.61
CA ALA A 30 17.63 0.25 1.60
C ALA A 30 17.29 -1.21 1.31
N PRO A 31 17.41 -2.14 2.28
CA PRO A 31 17.11 -3.55 2.08
C PRO A 31 15.61 -3.85 1.94
N ARG A 32 14.75 -2.86 2.24
CA ARG A 32 13.29 -2.96 2.17
C ARG A 32 12.74 -1.71 1.49
N PRO A 33 11.55 -1.79 0.88
CA PRO A 33 10.83 -0.60 0.44
C PRO A 33 10.75 0.44 1.56
N LEU A 34 11.01 1.69 1.19
CA LEU A 34 10.82 2.83 2.08
C LEU A 34 9.33 3.07 2.33
N PHE A 35 8.49 2.81 1.32
CA PHE A 35 7.05 2.99 1.44
C PHE A 35 6.26 2.12 0.45
N GLY A 36 4.96 1.98 0.70
CA GLY A 36 4.08 1.04 0.03
C GLY A 36 3.77 -0.20 0.88
N PRO A 37 2.98 -1.16 0.35
CA PRO A 37 2.50 -1.24 -1.03
C PRO A 37 1.46 -0.17 -1.39
N PHE A 38 1.33 0.11 -2.69
CA PHE A 38 0.28 0.94 -3.30
C PHE A 38 -0.37 0.17 -4.46
N LEU A 39 -1.67 0.42 -4.68
CA LEU A 39 -2.41 -0.16 -5.81
C LEU A 39 -2.25 0.63 -7.12
N SER A 40 -1.77 1.88 -7.04
CA SER A 40 -1.58 2.74 -8.20
C SER A 40 -0.18 3.32 -8.25
N GLN A 41 0.36 3.48 -9.47
CA GLN A 41 1.64 4.14 -9.68
C GLN A 41 1.60 5.60 -9.21
N ALA A 42 0.49 6.30 -9.46
CA ALA A 42 0.33 7.70 -9.07
C ALA A 42 0.42 7.89 -7.55
N ASP A 43 -0.20 7.01 -6.75
CA ASP A 43 -0.08 7.07 -5.29
C ASP A 43 1.37 6.78 -4.84
N ALA A 44 2.07 5.87 -5.52
CA ALA A 44 3.48 5.58 -5.22
C ALA A 44 4.40 6.76 -5.58
N GLU A 45 4.12 7.48 -6.67
CA GLU A 45 4.84 8.70 -7.06
C GLU A 45 4.58 9.84 -6.07
N LEU A 46 3.34 10.02 -5.61
CA LEU A 46 3.05 10.93 -4.49
C LEU A 46 3.83 10.52 -3.23
N GLY A 47 3.93 9.22 -2.96
CA GLY A 47 4.73 8.67 -1.86
C GLY A 47 6.22 8.98 -2.01
N LEU A 48 6.76 8.88 -3.22
CA LEU A 48 8.14 9.23 -3.53
C LEU A 48 8.40 10.72 -3.23
N ILE A 49 7.50 11.60 -3.67
CA ILE A 49 7.57 13.04 -3.39
C ILE A 49 7.45 13.30 -1.88
N ALA A 50 6.57 12.58 -1.18
CA ALA A 50 6.35 12.75 0.26
C ALA A 50 7.58 12.37 1.09
N ILE A 51 8.28 11.28 0.74
CA ILE A 51 9.48 10.81 1.45
C ILE A 51 10.67 11.76 1.25
N ARG A 52 10.78 12.40 0.07
CA ARG A 52 11.89 13.31 -0.29
C ARG A 52 13.29 12.70 -0.12
N SER A 53 13.41 11.38 -0.33
CA SER A 53 14.70 10.68 -0.28
C SER A 53 15.36 10.71 -1.65
N ALA A 54 16.54 11.33 -1.74
CA ALA A 54 17.30 11.41 -2.98
C ALA A 54 17.73 10.02 -3.45
N GLY A 55 17.42 9.67 -4.70
CA GLY A 55 17.73 8.36 -5.26
C GLY A 55 16.70 7.27 -4.93
N ALA A 56 15.61 7.62 -4.25
CA ALA A 56 14.46 6.72 -4.17
C ALA A 56 13.72 6.69 -5.52
N VAL A 57 13.12 5.55 -5.84
CA VAL A 57 12.40 5.30 -7.10
C VAL A 57 11.11 4.53 -6.83
N VAL A 58 10.16 4.62 -7.76
CA VAL A 58 8.98 3.75 -7.75
C VAL A 58 9.31 2.45 -8.47
N GLU A 59 8.98 1.33 -7.82
CA GLU A 59 9.19 -0.01 -8.33
C GLU A 59 7.85 -0.75 -8.39
N ALA A 60 7.52 -1.27 -9.56
CA ALA A 60 6.36 -2.13 -9.78
C ALA A 60 6.74 -3.58 -9.53
N ARG A 61 5.99 -4.28 -8.66
CA ARG A 61 6.17 -5.71 -8.38
C ARG A 61 4.87 -6.45 -8.70
N PRO A 62 4.89 -7.41 -9.65
CA PRO A 62 3.74 -8.26 -9.86
C PRO A 62 3.53 -9.12 -8.61
N HIS A 63 2.27 -9.24 -8.20
CA HIS A 63 1.87 -10.09 -7.11
C HIS A 63 0.86 -11.11 -7.63
N ASP A 64 1.24 -12.39 -7.62
CA ASP A 64 0.43 -13.48 -8.17
C ASP A 64 -0.92 -13.62 -7.50
N CYS A 65 -0.99 -13.23 -6.23
CA CYS A 65 -2.20 -13.19 -5.45
C CYS A 65 -2.11 -12.11 -4.40
N MET A 66 -3.16 -11.31 -4.28
CA MET A 66 -3.32 -10.37 -3.19
C MET A 66 -4.41 -10.84 -2.23
N ASP A 67 -4.05 -11.02 -0.96
CA ASP A 67 -5.04 -11.24 0.09
C ASP A 67 -5.74 -9.93 0.48
N ASP A 68 -6.92 -10.05 1.09
CA ASP A 68 -7.74 -8.88 1.48
C ASP A 68 -7.00 -7.91 2.42
N LEU A 69 -6.15 -8.43 3.30
CA LEU A 69 -5.38 -7.62 4.25
C LEU A 69 -4.33 -6.78 3.51
N THR A 70 -3.64 -7.38 2.54
CA THR A 70 -2.71 -6.68 1.66
C THR A 70 -3.43 -5.60 0.85
N ARG A 71 -4.60 -5.91 0.28
CA ARG A 71 -5.42 -4.96 -0.48
C ARG A 71 -5.85 -3.76 0.37
N ILE A 72 -6.46 -4.01 1.52
CA ILE A 72 -6.92 -2.98 2.46
C ILE A 72 -5.75 -2.07 2.87
N ARG A 73 -4.58 -2.66 3.12
CA ARG A 73 -3.38 -1.89 3.48
C ARG A 73 -2.89 -1.01 2.33
N ALA A 74 -2.85 -1.54 1.11
CA ALA A 74 -2.40 -0.81 -0.06
C ALA A 74 -3.34 0.37 -0.38
N GLU A 75 -4.66 0.18 -0.25
CA GLU A 75 -5.64 1.27 -0.34
C GLU A 75 -5.42 2.33 0.74
N ALA A 76 -5.20 1.90 1.99
CA ALA A 76 -4.99 2.80 3.11
C ALA A 76 -3.76 3.69 2.88
N HIS A 77 -2.65 3.13 2.40
CA HIS A 77 -1.46 3.91 2.05
C HIS A 77 -1.76 4.96 0.96
N GLY A 78 -2.49 4.58 -0.10
CA GLY A 78 -2.90 5.51 -1.15
C GLY A 78 -3.79 6.64 -0.63
N ARG A 79 -4.75 6.36 0.26
CA ARG A 79 -5.57 7.40 0.90
C ARG A 79 -4.72 8.31 1.80
N THR A 80 -3.83 7.74 2.61
CA THR A 80 -2.97 8.49 3.53
C THR A 80 -2.02 9.42 2.79
N VAL A 81 -1.37 8.96 1.72
CA VAL A 81 -0.42 9.79 0.99
C VAL A 81 -1.10 10.95 0.28
N ARG A 82 -2.27 10.72 -0.33
CA ARG A 82 -3.08 11.79 -0.93
C ARG A 82 -3.47 12.83 0.11
N ALA A 83 -4.05 12.41 1.24
CA ALA A 83 -4.43 13.31 2.31
C ALA A 83 -3.23 14.08 2.91
N PHE A 84 -2.06 13.44 3.00
CA PHE A 84 -0.83 14.09 3.45
C PHE A 84 -0.38 15.15 2.45
N MET A 85 -0.32 14.82 1.16
CA MET A 85 0.10 15.74 0.11
C MET A 85 -0.88 16.90 -0.06
N ASP A 86 -2.18 16.65 0.02
CA ASP A 86 -3.23 17.68 0.01
C ASP A 86 -3.01 18.68 1.15
N ARG A 87 -2.74 18.18 2.37
CA ARG A 87 -2.43 19.03 3.53
C ARG A 87 -1.12 19.82 3.39
N GLN A 88 -0.12 19.25 2.72
CA GLN A 88 1.14 19.94 2.45
C GLN A 88 0.99 21.02 1.36
N GLY A 89 0.00 20.89 0.48
CA GLY A 89 -0.40 21.89 -0.51
C GLY A 89 -1.21 23.05 0.08
N VAL A 90 -1.89 22.85 1.22
CA VAL A 90 -2.46 23.93 2.05
C VAL A 90 -1.35 24.52 2.92
N ARG A 91 -0.39 25.20 2.30
CA ARG A 91 0.49 26.10 3.04
C ARG A 91 -0.38 27.25 3.55
N HIS A 92 -0.39 27.45 4.87
CA HIS A 92 -0.87 28.67 5.50
C HIS A 92 -0.03 29.82 4.92
N ASP A 93 -0.69 30.75 4.23
CA ASP A 93 -0.11 32.04 3.83
C ASP A 93 0.23 32.85 5.09
#